data_AF-A0A6V7Y6G5-F1
#
_entry.id   AF-A0A6V7Y6G5-F1
#
_cell.length_a   1.000
_cell.length_b   1.000
_cell.length_c   1.000
_cell.angle_alpha   90.00
_cell.angle_beta   90.00
_cell.angle_gamma   90.00
#
_symmetry.space_group_name_H-M   'P 1'
#
loop_
_entity.id
_entity.type
_entity.pdbx_description
1 polymer ?
#
loop_
_entity_poly.entity_id
_entity_poly.type
_entity_poly.pdbx_seq_one_letter_code
_entity_poly.pdbx_strand_id
1 'polypeptide(L)'
;MTNSVQKAISMDTVEDGALTSSLLDDVFFIVRKCIRRSISSSSIDCICAMLNNGVTLLETEFFKCISAPIKSGYPSSGWTTEAYQTAQSAYTAVLQQSKVVTDTSVNSIEKQRNSFLIGLNNMRSSVECICTLKLGLAEDFEKYLSQITPLESKKLENAVSQLDDFTKRLEQHANLGIVKLCDAAIRTKLKSSADEFLELSHILSDEELADFEINDPFMSNFILQLDKQFGRFETLLVQENYKMLVSCCAGEVAQQLERVIFKCSFNRLGALLLDKEFRELSSYLSSIASWNIREKYSRLSNIVTLLNCESLDEAIQLLEQINNSLLSTAILSQNDIRRTLSLREEFSRDQINSKVKALKI
;
A
#
# COMPACT_ATOMS: atom_id res chain seq x y z
N MET A 1 14.70 32.89 4.74
CA MET A 1 14.34 31.53 4.30
C MET A 1 12.83 31.40 4.13
N THR A 2 12.04 31.66 5.18
CA THR A 2 10.56 31.54 5.21
C THR A 2 9.84 32.13 3.99
N ASN A 3 10.02 33.43 3.70
CA ASN A 3 9.34 34.08 2.56
C ASN A 3 9.69 33.44 1.20
N SER A 4 10.92 32.93 1.05
CA SER A 4 11.35 32.24 -0.17
C SER A 4 10.69 30.89 -0.30
N VAL A 5 10.58 30.12 0.79
CA VAL A 5 9.87 28.83 0.82
C VAL A 5 8.37 29.03 0.54
N GLN A 6 7.74 30.03 1.16
CA GLN A 6 6.33 30.35 0.89
C GLN A 6 6.10 30.75 -0.56
N LYS A 7 7.03 31.51 -1.15
CA LYS A 7 6.96 31.87 -2.57
C LYS A 7 7.12 30.63 -3.46
N ALA A 8 8.06 29.73 -3.16
CA ALA A 8 8.21 28.46 -3.88
C ALA A 8 6.92 27.62 -3.81
N ILE A 9 6.30 27.51 -2.62
CA ILE A 9 5.01 26.83 -2.45
C ILE A 9 3.91 27.47 -3.32
N SER A 10 3.84 28.80 -3.39
CA SER A 10 2.84 29.49 -4.20
C SER A 10 3.05 29.36 -5.71
N MET A 11 4.27 29.04 -6.14
CA MET A 11 4.67 28.89 -7.53
C MET A 11 4.81 27.41 -7.93
N ASP A 12 4.30 26.49 -7.09
CA ASP A 12 4.36 25.05 -7.35
C ASP A 12 3.66 24.70 -8.68
N THR A 13 4.35 23.93 -9.50
CA THR A 13 3.87 23.48 -10.80
C THR A 13 4.18 22.01 -10.99
N VAL A 14 3.32 21.34 -11.76
CA VAL A 14 3.50 19.94 -12.17
C VAL A 14 3.59 19.96 -13.69
N GLU A 15 4.72 19.50 -14.22
CA GLU A 15 4.89 19.35 -15.67
C GLU A 15 4.06 18.17 -16.17
N ASP A 16 3.65 18.21 -17.44
CA ASP A 16 2.86 17.13 -18.04
C ASP A 16 3.63 15.82 -18.03
N GLY A 17 3.05 14.79 -17.40
CA GLY A 17 3.67 13.48 -17.24
C GLY A 17 4.67 13.36 -16.08
N ALA A 18 4.94 14.44 -15.34
CA ALA A 18 5.79 14.38 -14.16
C ALA A 18 5.08 13.66 -12.99
N LEU A 19 5.84 12.85 -12.25
CA LEU A 19 5.36 12.15 -11.05
C LEU A 19 5.38 13.01 -9.80
N THR A 20 6.22 14.04 -9.79
CA THR A 20 6.44 14.97 -8.68
C THR A 20 6.27 16.41 -9.15
N SER A 21 6.13 17.33 -8.21
CA SER A 21 6.01 18.76 -8.52
C SER A 21 7.34 19.50 -8.31
N SER A 22 7.48 20.68 -8.94
CA SER A 22 8.67 21.53 -8.84
C SER A 22 8.97 21.96 -7.40
N LEU A 23 7.96 21.90 -6.52
CA LEU A 23 8.08 22.17 -5.09
C LEU A 23 9.25 21.48 -4.42
N LEU A 24 9.53 20.22 -4.76
CA LEU A 24 10.61 19.45 -4.14
C LEU A 24 11.95 20.14 -4.38
N ASP A 25 12.28 20.38 -5.64
CA ASP A 25 13.56 20.99 -6.01
C ASP A 25 13.69 22.41 -5.46
N ASP A 26 12.65 23.22 -5.60
CA ASP A 26 12.67 24.63 -5.16
C ASP A 26 12.85 24.75 -3.64
N VAL A 27 12.06 24.03 -2.85
CA VAL A 27 12.09 24.12 -1.37
C VAL A 27 13.40 23.56 -0.84
N PHE A 28 13.83 22.37 -1.29
CA PHE A 28 15.08 21.77 -0.83
C PHE A 28 16.30 22.57 -1.29
N PHE A 29 16.28 23.16 -2.49
CA PHE A 29 17.34 24.06 -2.93
C PHE A 29 17.45 25.30 -2.04
N ILE A 30 16.32 25.95 -1.71
CA ILE A 30 16.29 27.13 -0.84
C ILE A 30 16.83 26.78 0.56
N VAL A 31 16.36 25.68 1.15
CA VAL A 31 16.81 25.21 2.48
C VAL A 31 18.31 24.92 2.46
N ARG A 32 18.78 24.12 1.51
CA ARG A 32 20.21 23.79 1.34
C ARG A 32 21.05 25.05 1.19
N LYS A 33 20.66 25.97 0.29
CA LYS A 33 21.40 27.21 0.02
C LYS A 33 21.52 28.10 1.25
N CYS A 34 20.44 28.22 2.03
CA CYS A 34 20.45 29.03 3.25
C CYS A 34 21.35 28.41 4.34
N ILE A 35 21.31 27.09 4.53
CA ILE A 35 22.18 26.40 5.48
C ILE A 35 23.64 26.53 5.05
N ARG A 36 23.96 26.28 3.77
CA ARG A 36 25.34 26.44 3.24
C ARG A 36 25.88 27.85 3.44
N ARG A 37 25.05 28.88 3.29
CA ARG A 37 25.45 30.27 3.56
C ARG A 37 25.80 30.51 5.04
N SER A 38 25.15 29.81 5.98
CA SER A 38 25.48 29.94 7.40
C SER A 38 26.86 29.36 7.75
N ILE A 39 27.36 28.39 6.96
CA ILE A 39 28.69 27.80 7.14
C ILE A 39 29.79 28.86 7.01
N SER A 40 29.60 29.87 6.14
CA SER A 40 30.58 30.96 6.01
C SER A 40 30.69 31.87 7.23
N SER A 41 29.80 31.72 8.24
CA SER A 41 29.93 32.43 9.52
C SER A 41 30.96 31.80 10.45
N SER A 42 31.37 30.54 10.18
CA SER A 42 32.19 29.70 11.06
C SER A 42 31.65 29.54 12.49
N SER A 43 30.39 29.93 12.74
CA SER A 43 29.73 29.78 14.03
C SER A 43 28.82 28.56 13.99
N ILE A 44 29.17 27.54 14.78
CA ILE A 44 28.40 26.29 14.88
C ILE A 44 26.98 26.56 15.37
N ASP A 45 26.81 27.48 16.33
CA ASP A 45 25.48 27.85 16.82
C ASP A 45 24.65 28.55 15.72
N CYS A 46 25.26 29.35 14.84
CA CYS A 46 24.58 29.94 13.68
C CYS A 46 24.15 28.87 12.66
N ILE A 47 25.01 27.89 12.39
CA ILE A 47 24.71 26.77 11.48
C ILE A 47 23.55 25.94 12.04
N CYS A 48 23.62 25.56 13.32
CA CYS A 48 22.55 24.83 13.99
C CYS A 48 21.24 25.61 13.99
N ALA A 49 21.26 26.92 14.27
CA ALA A 49 20.06 27.74 14.24
C ALA A 49 19.42 27.79 12.84
N MET A 50 20.24 27.90 11.79
CA MET A 50 19.76 27.90 10.41
C MET A 50 19.26 26.54 9.94
N LEU A 51 19.90 25.45 10.37
CA LEU A 51 19.46 24.08 10.11
C LEU A 51 18.12 23.80 10.80
N ASN A 52 18.00 24.10 12.10
CA ASN A 52 16.76 23.94 12.85
C ASN A 52 15.62 24.77 12.24
N ASN A 53 15.90 25.99 11.77
CA ASN A 53 14.92 26.81 11.05
C ASN A 53 14.47 26.13 9.74
N GLY A 54 15.41 25.57 8.97
CA GLY A 54 15.12 24.82 7.76
C GLY A 54 14.26 23.59 8.02
N VAL A 55 14.62 22.78 9.02
CA VAL A 55 13.84 21.60 9.44
C VAL A 55 12.43 22.02 9.86
N THR A 56 12.30 23.06 10.68
CA THR A 56 10.99 23.57 11.12
C THR A 56 10.11 23.95 9.92
N LEU A 57 10.67 24.62 8.90
CA LEU A 57 9.94 24.97 7.69
C LEU A 57 9.53 23.75 6.86
N LEU A 58 10.38 22.72 6.80
CA LEU A 58 10.06 21.45 6.15
C LEU A 58 8.91 20.73 6.87
N GLU A 59 8.95 20.67 8.20
CA GLU A 59 7.95 19.97 9.03
C GLU A 59 6.59 20.70 9.12
N THR A 60 6.58 22.01 8.90
CA THR A 60 5.38 22.84 9.03
C THR A 60 4.80 23.21 7.68
N GLU A 61 5.41 24.16 6.98
CA GLU A 61 4.87 24.75 5.74
C GLU A 61 4.89 23.74 4.59
N PHE A 62 6.04 23.11 4.35
CA PHE A 62 6.21 22.15 3.26
C PHE A 62 5.36 20.89 3.49
N PHE A 63 5.48 20.25 4.67
CA PHE A 63 4.68 19.08 5.01
C PHE A 63 3.17 19.34 4.95
N LYS A 64 2.70 20.52 5.39
CA LYS A 64 1.29 20.91 5.28
C LYS A 64 0.86 20.97 3.82
N CYS A 65 1.68 21.53 2.94
CA CYS A 65 1.39 21.63 1.50
C CYS A 65 1.22 20.23 0.87
N ILE A 66 2.21 19.35 1.02
CA ILE A 66 2.19 18.02 0.40
C ILE A 66 1.18 17.06 1.06
N SER A 67 0.83 17.28 2.33
CA SER A 67 -0.19 16.46 3.02
C SER A 67 -1.62 16.89 2.73
N ALA A 68 -1.87 18.12 2.27
CA ALA A 68 -3.22 18.63 2.03
C ALA A 68 -3.99 17.84 0.95
N PRO A 69 -3.39 17.51 -0.23
CA PRO A 69 -4.04 16.66 -1.21
C PRO A 69 -4.36 15.26 -0.67
N ILE A 70 -3.43 14.66 0.08
CA ILE A 70 -3.61 13.32 0.67
C ILE A 70 -4.76 13.32 1.69
N LYS A 71 -4.87 14.38 2.50
CA LYS A 71 -5.97 14.56 3.47
C LYS A 71 -7.33 14.74 2.80
N SER A 72 -7.35 15.34 1.61
CA SER A 72 -8.57 15.49 0.80
C SER A 72 -9.08 14.16 0.23
N GLY A 73 -8.25 13.11 0.26
CA GLY A 73 -8.62 11.75 -0.09
C GLY A 73 -8.64 11.49 -1.59
N TYR A 74 -8.50 10.21 -1.94
CA TYR A 74 -8.65 9.75 -3.31
C TYR A 74 -10.14 9.52 -3.61
N PRO A 75 -10.71 10.12 -4.67
CA PRO A 75 -12.13 9.96 -4.98
C PRO A 75 -12.40 8.52 -5.43
N SER A 76 -13.18 7.78 -4.63
CA SER A 76 -13.55 6.39 -4.91
C SER A 76 -14.44 6.27 -6.14
N SER A 77 -14.41 5.12 -6.79
CA SER A 77 -15.30 4.81 -7.93
C SER A 77 -16.78 4.66 -7.54
N GLY A 78 -17.10 4.54 -6.24
CA GLY A 78 -18.50 4.54 -5.78
C GLY A 78 -19.16 5.91 -5.97
N TRP A 79 -18.38 6.98 -5.79
CA TRP A 79 -18.88 8.33 -6.00
C TRP A 79 -19.10 8.66 -7.47
N THR A 80 -18.45 7.97 -8.41
CA THR A 80 -18.70 8.23 -9.83
C THR A 80 -20.07 7.77 -10.27
N THR A 81 -20.67 6.74 -9.66
CA THR A 81 -22.03 6.30 -9.99
C THR A 81 -23.06 7.26 -9.42
N GLU A 82 -22.94 7.66 -8.14
CA GLU A 82 -23.83 8.67 -7.54
C GLU A 82 -23.62 10.06 -8.16
N ALA A 83 -22.40 10.45 -8.51
CA ALA A 83 -22.13 11.69 -9.23
C ALA A 83 -22.61 11.60 -10.69
N TYR A 84 -22.52 10.46 -11.36
CA TYR A 84 -23.14 10.27 -12.69
C TYR A 84 -24.67 10.34 -12.57
N GLN A 85 -25.26 9.70 -11.57
CA GLN A 85 -26.70 9.62 -11.38
C GLN A 85 -27.27 10.96 -10.90
N THR A 86 -26.52 11.70 -10.08
CA THR A 86 -26.78 13.09 -9.68
C THR A 86 -26.55 14.06 -10.85
N ALA A 87 -25.54 13.83 -11.68
CA ALA A 87 -25.31 14.60 -12.90
C ALA A 87 -26.37 14.29 -13.97
N GLN A 88 -26.92 13.08 -14.01
CA GLN A 88 -27.98 12.66 -14.92
C GLN A 88 -29.35 13.16 -14.46
N SER A 89 -29.62 13.18 -13.15
CA SER A 89 -30.80 13.85 -12.59
C SER A 89 -30.70 15.37 -12.70
N ALA A 90 -29.50 15.95 -12.52
CA ALA A 90 -29.22 17.35 -12.82
C ALA A 90 -29.33 17.65 -14.32
N TYR A 91 -28.88 16.77 -15.22
CA TYR A 91 -29.07 16.88 -16.67
C TYR A 91 -30.55 16.88 -17.05
N THR A 92 -31.36 16.05 -16.38
CA THR A 92 -32.82 16.03 -16.55
C THR A 92 -33.47 17.33 -16.06
N ALA A 93 -32.93 17.94 -14.99
CA ALA A 93 -33.35 19.25 -14.48
C ALA A 93 -32.83 20.44 -15.33
N VAL A 94 -31.69 20.28 -16.01
CA VAL A 94 -30.97 21.30 -16.79
C VAL A 94 -31.34 21.26 -18.29
N LEU A 95 -32.11 20.26 -18.75
CA LEU A 95 -32.76 20.26 -20.08
C LEU A 95 -33.71 21.45 -20.30
N GLN A 96 -34.04 22.22 -19.26
CA GLN A 96 -34.71 23.52 -19.38
C GLN A 96 -33.76 24.73 -19.54
N GLN A 97 -32.45 24.62 -19.28
CA GLN A 97 -31.48 25.71 -19.50
C GLN A 97 -30.00 25.24 -19.47
N SER A 98 -29.37 25.22 -20.65
CA SER A 98 -27.92 25.44 -20.87
C SER A 98 -26.90 24.29 -20.67
N LYS A 99 -26.10 24.11 -21.73
CA LYS A 99 -25.15 23.02 -22.06
C LYS A 99 -23.80 22.96 -21.28
N VAL A 100 -23.68 23.53 -20.08
CA VAL A 100 -22.34 23.89 -19.51
C VAL A 100 -21.89 23.05 -18.29
N VAL A 101 -22.71 22.16 -17.73
CA VAL A 101 -22.46 21.61 -16.38
C VAL A 101 -21.61 20.32 -16.33
N THR A 102 -21.45 19.57 -17.43
CA THR A 102 -20.77 18.25 -17.42
C THR A 102 -19.24 18.30 -17.40
N ASP A 103 -18.60 19.30 -18.02
CA ASP A 103 -17.13 19.36 -18.13
C ASP A 103 -16.43 19.80 -16.84
N THR A 104 -17.08 20.58 -15.98
CA THR A 104 -16.42 21.13 -14.79
C THR A 104 -16.26 20.09 -13.66
N SER A 105 -17.22 19.17 -13.51
CA SER A 105 -17.20 18.17 -12.43
C SER A 105 -16.24 17.02 -12.71
N VAL A 106 -16.19 16.50 -13.94
CA VAL A 106 -15.25 15.43 -14.33
C VAL A 106 -13.80 15.90 -14.22
N ASN A 107 -13.51 17.10 -14.75
CA ASN A 107 -12.20 17.72 -14.60
C ASN A 107 -11.80 17.97 -13.13
N SER A 108 -12.77 18.27 -12.26
CA SER A 108 -12.49 18.46 -10.82
C SER A 108 -12.08 17.17 -10.11
N ILE A 109 -12.69 16.02 -10.45
CA ILE A 109 -12.37 14.71 -9.88
C ILE A 109 -11.01 14.23 -10.37
N GLU A 110 -10.73 14.36 -11.66
CA GLU A 110 -9.42 14.01 -12.23
C GLU A 110 -8.30 14.87 -11.65
N LYS A 111 -8.54 16.17 -11.50
CA LYS A 111 -7.63 17.08 -10.80
C LYS A 111 -7.37 16.63 -9.37
N GLN A 112 -8.41 16.23 -8.63
CA GLN A 112 -8.25 15.71 -7.27
C GLN A 112 -7.44 14.40 -7.24
N ARG A 113 -7.69 13.46 -8.16
CA ARG A 113 -6.90 12.22 -8.29
C ARG A 113 -5.43 12.53 -8.55
N ASN A 114 -5.16 13.41 -9.51
CA ASN A 114 -3.80 13.80 -9.87
C ASN A 114 -3.12 14.50 -8.69
N SER A 115 -3.78 15.46 -8.03
CA SER A 115 -3.22 16.12 -6.85
C SER A 115 -2.92 15.14 -5.71
N PHE A 116 -3.78 14.13 -5.49
CA PHE A 116 -3.54 13.10 -4.49
C PHE A 116 -2.30 12.25 -4.82
N LEU A 117 -2.16 11.81 -6.07
CA LEU A 117 -1.04 10.98 -6.53
C LEU A 117 0.29 11.77 -6.51
N ILE A 118 0.29 13.02 -6.99
CA ILE A 118 1.45 13.91 -6.90
C ILE A 118 1.83 14.15 -5.44
N GLY A 119 0.85 14.39 -4.55
CA GLY A 119 1.12 14.55 -3.12
C GLY A 119 1.80 13.33 -2.49
N LEU A 120 1.36 12.12 -2.87
CA LEU A 120 1.99 10.85 -2.44
C LEU A 120 3.41 10.69 -2.95
N ASN A 121 3.64 10.97 -4.23
CA ASN A 121 4.96 10.89 -4.84
C ASN A 121 5.90 11.92 -4.23
N ASN A 122 5.45 13.17 -4.07
CA ASN A 122 6.19 14.21 -3.39
C ASN A 122 6.57 13.79 -1.96
N MET A 123 5.65 13.21 -1.19
CA MET A 123 5.92 12.71 0.15
C MET A 123 7.02 11.66 0.17
N ARG A 124 7.01 10.72 -0.80
CA ARG A 124 8.02 9.67 -0.91
C ARG A 124 9.36 10.21 -1.39
N SER A 125 9.38 10.97 -2.47
CA SER A 125 10.60 11.56 -3.04
C SER A 125 11.27 12.55 -2.10
N SER A 126 10.51 13.18 -1.19
CA SER A 126 11.07 14.02 -0.12
C SER A 126 12.05 13.26 0.77
N VAL A 127 11.88 11.95 0.97
CA VAL A 127 12.81 11.12 1.75
C VAL A 127 14.18 11.09 1.07
N GLU A 128 14.21 10.92 -0.25
CA GLU A 128 15.44 10.97 -1.04
C GLU A 128 16.05 12.38 -1.02
N CYS A 129 15.24 13.43 -1.20
CA CYS A 129 15.70 14.82 -1.10
C CYS A 129 16.35 15.13 0.25
N ILE A 130 15.80 14.62 1.35
CA ILE A 130 16.39 14.75 2.69
C ILE A 130 17.71 13.99 2.78
N CYS A 131 17.78 12.77 2.24
CA CYS A 131 19.01 11.99 2.20
C CYS A 131 20.12 12.74 1.45
N THR A 132 19.83 13.25 0.25
CA THR A 132 20.76 14.07 -0.54
C THR A 132 21.16 15.36 0.19
N LEU A 133 20.22 16.01 0.88
CA LEU A 133 20.51 17.19 1.70
C LEU A 133 21.49 16.84 2.83
N LYS A 134 21.23 15.76 3.58
CA LYS A 134 22.09 15.30 4.68
C LYS A 134 23.50 14.99 4.21
N LEU A 135 23.64 14.22 3.12
CA LEU A 135 24.93 13.89 2.53
C LEU A 135 25.67 15.16 2.10
N GLY A 136 25.00 16.06 1.38
CA GLY A 136 25.60 17.32 0.96
C GLY A 136 26.02 18.23 2.12
N LEU A 137 25.28 18.23 3.22
CA LEU A 137 25.67 18.98 4.43
C LEU A 137 26.88 18.34 5.13
N ALA A 138 26.95 17.01 5.20
CA ALA A 138 28.09 16.30 5.77
C ALA A 138 29.38 16.62 4.99
N GLU A 139 29.34 16.58 3.66
CA GLU A 139 30.46 16.96 2.79
C GLU A 139 30.87 18.42 3.00
N ASP A 140 29.90 19.35 3.10
CA ASP A 140 30.19 20.76 3.34
C ASP A 140 30.81 20.98 4.75
N PHE A 141 30.35 20.26 5.77
CA PHE A 141 30.94 20.34 7.11
C PHE A 141 32.38 19.83 7.12
N GLU A 142 32.66 18.68 6.52
CA GLU A 142 34.03 18.14 6.43
C GLU A 142 34.96 19.10 5.68
N LYS A 143 34.47 19.70 4.60
CA LYS A 143 35.27 20.59 3.75
C LYS A 143 35.56 21.96 4.39
N TYR A 144 34.59 22.54 5.08
CA TYR A 144 34.66 23.94 5.54
C TYR A 144 34.86 24.09 7.05
N LEU A 145 34.66 23.04 7.86
CA LEU A 145 34.74 23.08 9.32
C LEU A 145 35.90 22.21 9.88
N SER A 146 37.13 22.54 9.51
CA SER A 146 38.33 21.73 9.81
C SER A 146 38.84 21.76 11.26
N GLN A 147 38.29 22.62 12.13
CA GLN A 147 38.73 22.81 13.52
C GLN A 147 37.58 22.77 14.54
N ILE A 148 36.59 21.90 14.31
CA ILE A 148 35.48 21.74 15.27
C ILE A 148 35.86 20.86 16.45
N THR A 149 35.45 21.27 17.64
CA THR A 149 35.58 20.45 18.84
C THR A 149 34.61 19.26 18.82
N PRO A 150 34.87 18.18 19.58
CA PRO A 150 33.93 17.06 19.69
C PRO A 150 32.53 17.46 20.15
N LEU A 151 32.44 18.49 21.00
CA LEU A 151 31.17 19.04 21.47
C LEU A 151 30.40 19.73 20.33
N GLU A 152 31.09 20.49 19.48
CA GLU A 152 30.50 21.16 18.33
C GLU A 152 30.07 20.17 17.23
N SER A 153 30.86 19.12 16.99
CA SER A 153 30.46 18.01 16.13
C SER A 153 29.13 17.40 16.59
N LYS A 154 29.03 17.11 17.89
CA LYS A 154 27.80 16.55 18.48
C LYS A 154 26.61 17.51 18.36
N LYS A 155 26.82 18.83 18.47
CA LYS A 155 25.76 19.81 18.23
C LYS A 155 25.24 19.76 16.79
N LEU A 156 26.14 19.67 15.81
CA LEU A 156 25.77 19.55 14.40
C LEU A 156 25.06 18.23 14.12
N GLU A 157 25.57 17.11 14.63
CA GLU A 157 24.95 15.79 14.50
C GLU A 157 23.52 15.80 15.06
N ASN A 158 23.31 16.38 16.24
CA ASN A 158 21.98 16.51 16.84
C ASN A 158 21.04 17.43 16.03
N ALA A 159 21.58 18.45 15.36
CA ALA A 159 20.78 19.33 14.52
C ALA A 159 20.39 18.63 13.19
N VAL A 160 21.31 17.84 12.63
CA VAL A 160 21.08 17.03 11.42
C VAL A 160 20.13 15.86 11.70
N SER A 161 20.19 15.25 12.89
CA SER A 161 19.35 14.10 13.22
C SER A 161 17.85 14.41 13.25
N GLN A 162 17.45 15.69 13.41
CA GLN A 162 16.04 16.09 13.28
C GLN A 162 15.47 15.77 11.89
N LEU A 163 16.31 15.75 10.85
CA LEU A 163 15.91 15.32 9.51
C LEU A 163 15.56 13.81 9.46
N ASP A 164 16.13 12.98 10.33
CA ASP A 164 15.78 11.55 10.42
C ASP A 164 14.38 11.35 10.98
N ASP A 165 14.00 12.13 11.99
CA ASP A 165 12.66 12.07 12.56
C ASP A 165 11.61 12.58 11.57
N PHE A 166 11.93 13.65 10.82
CA PHE A 166 11.08 14.10 9.72
C PHE A 166 10.97 13.05 8.60
N THR A 167 12.07 12.37 8.26
CA THR A 167 12.09 11.27 7.27
C THR A 167 11.14 10.14 7.67
N LYS A 168 11.23 9.64 8.90
CA LYS A 168 10.32 8.60 9.42
C LYS A 168 8.86 9.03 9.33
N ARG A 169 8.57 10.31 9.63
CA ARG A 169 7.22 10.87 9.55
C ARG A 169 6.72 10.90 8.10
N LEU A 170 7.54 11.34 7.14
CA LEU A 170 7.19 11.30 5.72
C LEU A 170 6.89 9.88 5.24
N GLU A 171 7.74 8.91 5.59
CA GLU A 171 7.55 7.49 5.23
C GLU A 171 6.24 6.93 5.80
N GLN A 172 5.96 7.18 7.08
CA GLN A 172 4.70 6.77 7.72
C GLN A 172 3.49 7.38 7.01
N HIS A 173 3.54 8.67 6.69
CA HIS A 173 2.44 9.35 5.99
C HIS A 173 2.26 8.87 4.55
N ALA A 174 3.36 8.62 3.83
CA ALA A 174 3.32 8.03 2.48
C ALA A 174 2.70 6.63 2.53
N ASN A 175 3.14 5.77 3.47
CA ASN A 175 2.60 4.43 3.66
C ASN A 175 1.08 4.45 3.95
N LEU A 176 0.64 5.30 4.88
CA LEU A 176 -0.78 5.45 5.19
C LEU A 176 -1.59 5.96 4.00
N GLY A 177 -1.04 6.88 3.21
CA GLY A 177 -1.70 7.37 2.01
C GLY A 177 -1.82 6.30 0.92
N ILE A 178 -0.84 5.41 0.77
CA ILE A 178 -0.91 4.25 -0.14
C ILE A 178 -1.97 3.23 0.31
N VAL A 179 -2.08 2.96 1.61
CA VAL A 179 -3.17 2.12 2.15
C VAL A 179 -4.54 2.73 1.78
N LYS A 180 -4.71 4.05 1.98
CA LYS A 180 -5.94 4.75 1.59
C LYS A 180 -6.22 4.71 0.09
N LEU A 181 -5.17 4.76 -0.75
CA LEU A 181 -5.30 4.61 -2.20
C LEU A 181 -5.83 3.21 -2.55
N CYS A 182 -5.23 2.17 -1.98
CA CYS A 182 -5.67 0.78 -2.15
C CYS A 182 -7.14 0.62 -1.77
N ASP A 183 -7.54 1.15 -0.61
CA ASP A 183 -8.91 1.10 -0.12
C ASP A 183 -9.91 1.80 -1.05
N ALA A 184 -9.57 3.00 -1.53
CA ALA A 184 -10.48 3.81 -2.33
C ALA A 184 -10.58 3.35 -3.79
N ALA A 185 -9.48 2.85 -4.37
CA ALA A 185 -9.40 2.59 -5.82
C ALA A 185 -9.50 1.10 -6.20
N ILE A 186 -9.09 0.19 -5.31
CA ILE A 186 -8.86 -1.23 -5.63
C ILE A 186 -9.76 -2.15 -4.82
N ARG A 187 -9.91 -1.93 -3.50
CA ARG A 187 -10.63 -2.82 -2.57
C ARG A 187 -12.02 -3.24 -3.05
N THR A 188 -12.87 -2.29 -3.47
CA THR A 188 -14.24 -2.62 -3.91
C THR A 188 -14.25 -3.51 -5.15
N LYS A 189 -13.32 -3.29 -6.09
CA LYS A 189 -13.24 -4.09 -7.31
C LYS A 189 -12.71 -5.50 -7.02
N LEU A 190 -11.70 -5.61 -6.15
CA LEU A 190 -11.22 -6.91 -5.69
C LEU A 190 -12.31 -7.68 -4.96
N LYS A 191 -13.09 -7.00 -4.13
CA LYS A 191 -14.23 -7.61 -3.45
C LYS A 191 -15.23 -8.19 -4.45
N SER A 192 -15.64 -7.40 -5.45
CA SER A 192 -16.58 -7.84 -6.48
C SER A 192 -16.02 -9.01 -7.30
N SER A 193 -14.75 -8.94 -7.72
CA SER A 193 -14.12 -10.02 -8.47
C SER A 193 -13.96 -11.29 -7.63
N ALA A 194 -13.63 -11.16 -6.33
CA ALA A 194 -13.58 -12.30 -5.43
C ALA A 194 -14.97 -12.91 -5.16
N ASP A 195 -16.05 -12.12 -5.17
CA ASP A 195 -17.41 -12.62 -4.97
C ASP A 195 -17.83 -13.60 -6.09
N GLU A 196 -17.24 -13.54 -7.29
CA GLU A 196 -17.45 -14.52 -8.38
C GLU A 196 -17.06 -15.96 -7.95
N PHE A 197 -16.12 -16.11 -7.02
CA PHE A 197 -15.72 -17.41 -6.46
C PHE A 197 -16.87 -18.14 -5.74
N LEU A 198 -17.86 -17.40 -5.23
CA LEU A 198 -19.02 -17.94 -4.53
C LEU A 198 -20.03 -18.59 -5.47
N GLU A 199 -19.96 -18.30 -6.77
CA GLU A 199 -20.87 -18.84 -7.79
C GLU A 199 -20.43 -20.23 -8.26
N LEU A 200 -19.22 -20.66 -7.91
CA LEU A 200 -18.63 -21.93 -8.30
C LEU A 200 -18.87 -23.02 -7.26
N SER A 201 -19.15 -24.25 -7.73
CA SER A 201 -19.14 -25.43 -6.87
C SER A 201 -17.71 -25.81 -6.52
N HIS A 202 -17.46 -26.10 -5.24
CA HIS A 202 -16.19 -26.64 -4.75
C HIS A 202 -16.33 -28.07 -4.22
N ILE A 203 -17.49 -28.69 -4.50
CA ILE A 203 -17.75 -30.11 -4.31
C ILE A 203 -17.75 -30.69 -5.72
N LEU A 204 -16.61 -31.28 -6.09
CA LEU A 204 -16.34 -31.68 -7.47
C LEU A 204 -16.35 -33.20 -7.62
N SER A 205 -16.81 -33.67 -8.78
CA SER A 205 -16.49 -34.98 -9.32
C SER A 205 -15.17 -34.97 -10.11
N ASP A 206 -14.64 -36.14 -10.46
CA ASP A 206 -13.44 -36.24 -11.30
C ASP A 206 -13.65 -35.62 -12.71
N GLU A 207 -14.87 -35.72 -13.26
CA GLU A 207 -15.23 -35.13 -14.55
C GLU A 207 -15.21 -33.60 -14.48
N GLU A 208 -15.87 -33.01 -13.47
CA GLU A 208 -15.89 -31.56 -13.25
C GLU A 208 -14.49 -31.01 -12.95
N LEU A 209 -13.68 -31.74 -12.19
CA LEU A 209 -12.30 -31.36 -11.94
C LEU A 209 -11.50 -31.31 -13.25
N ALA A 210 -11.60 -32.34 -14.09
CA ALA A 210 -10.90 -32.38 -15.37
C ALA A 210 -11.32 -31.22 -16.28
N ASP A 211 -12.61 -30.87 -16.30
CA ASP A 211 -13.12 -29.72 -17.07
C ASP A 211 -12.56 -28.39 -16.55
N PHE A 212 -12.51 -28.19 -15.23
CA PHE A 212 -11.95 -26.99 -14.61
C PHE A 212 -10.43 -26.90 -14.75
N GLU A 213 -9.72 -28.03 -14.83
CA GLU A 213 -8.28 -28.01 -15.09
C GLU A 213 -7.91 -27.61 -16.52
N ILE A 214 -8.80 -27.87 -17.48
CA ILE A 214 -8.66 -27.46 -18.88
C ILE A 214 -9.09 -26.00 -19.04
N ASN A 215 -10.24 -25.64 -18.47
CA ASN A 215 -10.83 -24.31 -18.55
C ASN A 215 -11.02 -23.75 -17.14
N ASP A 216 -10.00 -23.05 -16.66
CA ASP A 216 -10.05 -22.41 -15.35
C ASP A 216 -11.21 -21.40 -15.25
N PRO A 217 -12.19 -21.62 -14.35
CA PRO A 217 -13.39 -20.82 -14.29
C PRO A 217 -13.19 -19.48 -13.55
N PHE A 218 -12.08 -19.29 -12.82
CA PHE A 218 -11.93 -18.16 -11.91
C PHE A 218 -10.55 -17.50 -11.91
N MET A 219 -9.49 -18.26 -11.61
CA MET A 219 -8.24 -17.67 -11.11
C MET A 219 -7.53 -16.80 -12.16
N SER A 220 -7.55 -17.22 -13.41
CA SER A 220 -6.98 -16.54 -14.58
C SER A 220 -7.65 -15.20 -14.82
N ASN A 221 -9.00 -15.16 -14.76
CA ASN A 221 -9.73 -13.89 -14.88
C ASN A 221 -9.47 -13.00 -13.66
N PHE A 222 -9.44 -13.56 -12.45
CA PHE A 222 -9.14 -12.82 -11.22
C PHE A 222 -7.74 -12.17 -11.29
N ILE A 223 -6.72 -12.92 -11.71
CA ILE A 223 -5.34 -12.41 -11.92
C ILE A 223 -5.32 -11.34 -13.02
N LEU A 224 -6.04 -11.53 -14.13
CA LEU A 224 -6.11 -10.54 -15.21
C LEU A 224 -6.74 -9.22 -14.73
N GLN A 225 -7.82 -9.27 -13.92
CA GLN A 225 -8.43 -8.07 -13.36
C GLN A 225 -7.50 -7.35 -12.37
N LEU A 226 -6.75 -8.13 -11.59
CA LEU A 226 -5.75 -7.64 -10.65
C LEU A 226 -4.59 -6.94 -11.38
N ASP A 227 -4.05 -7.57 -12.42
CA ASP A 227 -2.98 -7.02 -13.26
C ASP A 227 -3.37 -5.70 -13.91
N LYS A 228 -4.60 -5.65 -14.44
CA LYS A 228 -5.19 -4.42 -14.96
C LYS A 228 -5.31 -3.31 -13.90
N GLN A 229 -5.52 -3.64 -12.63
CA GLN A 229 -5.50 -2.61 -11.58
C GLN A 229 -4.07 -2.12 -11.30
N PHE A 230 -3.07 -3.00 -11.31
CA PHE A 230 -1.68 -2.62 -11.08
C PHE A 230 -1.10 -1.76 -12.19
N GLY A 231 -1.28 -2.17 -13.46
CA GLY A 231 -0.76 -1.43 -14.62
C GLY A 231 -1.29 0.02 -14.70
N ARG A 232 -2.43 0.33 -14.08
CA ARG A 232 -2.96 1.71 -14.00
C ARG A 232 -2.14 2.66 -13.14
N PHE A 233 -1.42 2.14 -12.14
CA PHE A 233 -0.68 2.94 -11.18
C PHE A 233 0.84 2.87 -11.39
N GLU A 234 1.33 1.93 -12.19
CA GLU A 234 2.76 1.73 -12.47
C GLU A 234 3.42 3.00 -13.01
N THR A 235 2.75 3.71 -13.92
CA THR A 235 3.25 4.95 -14.53
C THR A 235 2.82 6.22 -13.79
N LEU A 236 2.06 6.09 -12.69
CA LEU A 236 1.52 7.22 -11.93
C LEU A 236 2.15 7.36 -10.54
N LEU A 237 2.90 6.36 -10.09
CA LEU A 237 3.55 6.33 -8.78
C LEU A 237 5.05 6.18 -8.94
N VAL A 238 5.80 6.82 -8.03
CA VAL A 238 7.23 6.51 -7.88
C VAL A 238 7.42 5.06 -7.41
N GLN A 239 8.57 4.47 -7.73
CA GLN A 239 8.79 3.02 -7.62
C GLN A 239 8.49 2.46 -6.21
N GLU A 240 8.90 3.16 -5.16
CA GLU A 240 8.69 2.78 -3.75
C GLU A 240 7.21 2.79 -3.38
N ASN A 241 6.46 3.78 -3.87
CA ASN A 241 5.02 3.87 -3.68
C ASN A 241 4.29 2.76 -4.44
N TYR A 242 4.71 2.47 -5.67
CA TYR A 242 4.16 1.36 -6.46
C TYR A 242 4.39 0.01 -5.78
N LYS A 243 5.63 -0.28 -5.34
CA LYS A 243 5.96 -1.49 -4.57
C LYS A 243 5.11 -1.62 -3.31
N MET A 244 4.91 -0.53 -2.58
CA MET A 244 4.05 -0.50 -1.40
C MET A 244 2.58 -0.76 -1.76
N LEU A 245 2.07 -0.19 -2.86
CA LEU A 245 0.71 -0.42 -3.34
C LEU A 245 0.48 -1.90 -3.68
N VAL A 246 1.39 -2.53 -4.41
CA VAL A 246 1.35 -3.97 -4.71
C VAL A 246 1.34 -4.79 -3.42
N SER A 247 2.17 -4.42 -2.43
CA SER A 247 2.19 -5.08 -1.12
C SER A 247 0.87 -4.95 -0.35
N CYS A 248 0.26 -3.76 -0.34
CA CYS A 248 -1.06 -3.55 0.25
C CYS A 248 -2.14 -4.38 -0.45
N CYS A 249 -2.11 -4.39 -1.78
CA CYS A 249 -3.10 -5.12 -2.58
C CYS A 249 -2.98 -6.63 -2.39
N ALA A 250 -1.77 -7.20 -2.29
CA ALA A 250 -1.60 -8.62 -2.00
C ALA A 250 -2.24 -9.02 -0.66
N GLY A 251 -2.10 -8.17 0.37
CA GLY A 251 -2.79 -8.36 1.64
C GLY A 251 -4.31 -8.27 1.50
N GLU A 252 -4.81 -7.33 0.71
CA GLU A 252 -6.25 -7.20 0.45
C GLU A 252 -6.80 -8.39 -0.36
N VAL A 253 -6.07 -8.87 -1.36
CA VAL A 253 -6.40 -10.09 -2.12
C VAL A 253 -6.53 -11.28 -1.17
N ALA A 254 -5.56 -11.47 -0.26
CA ALA A 254 -5.62 -12.53 0.72
C ALA A 254 -6.87 -12.43 1.61
N GLN A 255 -7.20 -11.22 2.09
CA GLN A 255 -8.40 -10.98 2.89
C GLN A 255 -9.70 -11.25 2.13
N GLN A 256 -9.79 -10.83 0.86
CA GLN A 256 -10.99 -11.02 0.05
C GLN A 256 -11.19 -12.49 -0.33
N LEU A 257 -10.12 -13.21 -0.65
CA LEU A 257 -10.18 -14.65 -0.92
C LEU A 257 -10.50 -15.45 0.35
N GLU A 258 -9.85 -15.15 1.48
CA GLU A 258 -10.18 -15.76 2.78
C GLU A 258 -11.67 -15.57 3.10
N ARG A 259 -12.21 -14.37 2.89
CA ARG A 259 -13.63 -14.05 3.11
C ARG A 259 -14.58 -14.92 2.29
N VAL A 260 -14.28 -15.18 1.01
CA VAL A 260 -15.17 -15.97 0.15
C VAL A 260 -14.98 -17.47 0.36
N ILE A 261 -13.75 -17.94 0.58
CA ILE A 261 -13.45 -19.34 0.91
C ILE A 261 -14.21 -19.77 2.18
N PHE A 262 -14.27 -18.92 3.21
CA PHE A 262 -15.00 -19.21 4.44
C PHE A 262 -16.54 -19.24 4.30
N LYS A 263 -17.08 -19.05 3.10
CA LYS A 263 -18.50 -19.20 2.77
C LYS A 263 -18.78 -20.42 1.87
N CYS A 264 -17.74 -21.11 1.42
CA CYS A 264 -17.85 -22.28 0.55
C CYS A 264 -17.81 -23.59 1.36
N SER A 265 -18.17 -24.70 0.71
CA SER A 265 -17.96 -26.07 1.18
C SER A 265 -17.06 -26.80 0.19
N PHE A 266 -16.14 -27.64 0.68
CA PHE A 266 -15.15 -28.34 -0.13
C PHE A 266 -15.21 -29.85 0.10
N ASN A 267 -15.01 -30.63 -0.96
CA ASN A 267 -14.52 -32.01 -0.85
C ASN A 267 -13.01 -32.06 -1.13
N ARG A 268 -12.41 -33.27 -1.08
CA ARG A 268 -10.97 -33.44 -1.37
C ARG A 268 -10.54 -32.84 -2.72
N LEU A 269 -11.34 -33.01 -3.76
CA LEU A 269 -11.03 -32.55 -5.13
C LEU A 269 -11.11 -31.02 -5.25
N GLY A 270 -12.14 -30.40 -4.68
CA GLY A 270 -12.23 -28.93 -4.62
C GLY A 270 -11.07 -28.30 -3.84
N ALA A 271 -10.61 -28.94 -2.76
CA ALA A 271 -9.44 -28.49 -2.03
C ALA A 271 -8.13 -28.60 -2.85
N LEU A 272 -7.98 -29.62 -3.71
CA LEU A 272 -6.85 -29.74 -4.63
C LEU A 272 -6.86 -28.63 -5.68
N LEU A 273 -8.03 -28.34 -6.25
CA LEU A 273 -8.19 -27.27 -7.22
C LEU A 273 -7.82 -25.92 -6.59
N LEU A 274 -8.36 -25.61 -5.41
CA LEU A 274 -8.03 -24.39 -4.67
C LEU A 274 -6.52 -24.25 -4.41
N ASP A 275 -5.84 -25.34 -4.05
CA ASP A 275 -4.40 -25.34 -3.83
C ASP A 275 -3.60 -25.06 -5.12
N LYS A 276 -4.05 -25.57 -6.27
CA LYS A 276 -3.48 -25.25 -7.59
C LYS A 276 -3.70 -23.77 -7.93
N GLU A 277 -4.93 -23.27 -7.82
CA GLU A 277 -5.29 -21.88 -8.09
C GLU A 277 -4.51 -20.91 -7.16
N PHE A 278 -4.40 -21.24 -5.88
CA PHE A 278 -3.64 -20.43 -4.93
C PHE A 278 -2.14 -20.40 -5.25
N ARG A 279 -1.57 -21.49 -5.76
CA ARG A 279 -0.17 -21.52 -6.23
C ARG A 279 0.04 -20.66 -7.46
N GLU A 280 -0.91 -20.63 -8.39
CA GLU A 280 -0.89 -19.73 -9.54
C GLU A 280 -0.92 -18.26 -9.12
N LEU A 281 -1.86 -17.89 -8.25
CA LEU A 281 -1.94 -16.56 -7.67
C LEU A 281 -0.67 -16.17 -6.92
N SER A 282 -0.13 -17.08 -6.12
CA SER A 282 1.11 -16.86 -5.36
C SER A 282 2.31 -16.65 -6.27
N SER A 283 2.37 -17.37 -7.40
CA SER A 283 3.39 -17.21 -8.42
C SER A 283 3.28 -15.84 -9.09
N TYR A 284 2.07 -15.45 -9.49
CA TYR A 284 1.80 -14.13 -10.05
C TYR A 284 2.15 -12.99 -9.07
N LEU A 285 1.65 -13.02 -7.83
CA LEU A 285 1.98 -12.01 -6.83
C LEU A 285 3.49 -11.94 -6.54
N SER A 286 4.19 -13.07 -6.59
CA SER A 286 5.65 -13.11 -6.42
C SER A 286 6.42 -12.55 -7.62
N SER A 287 5.86 -12.61 -8.84
CA SER A 287 6.54 -12.10 -10.04
C SER A 287 6.49 -10.58 -10.15
N ILE A 288 5.43 -9.96 -9.62
CA ILE A 288 5.23 -8.51 -9.65
C ILE A 288 5.71 -7.78 -8.38
N ALA A 289 5.94 -8.51 -7.29
CA ALA A 289 6.27 -7.92 -5.99
C ALA A 289 7.73 -8.15 -5.57
N SER A 290 8.15 -7.45 -4.52
CA SER A 290 9.49 -7.62 -3.91
C SER A 290 9.54 -8.84 -2.97
N TRP A 291 10.75 -9.23 -2.53
CA TRP A 291 11.04 -10.48 -1.80
C TRP A 291 10.16 -10.83 -0.57
N ASN A 292 9.47 -9.86 0.05
CA ASN A 292 8.68 -10.07 1.28
C ASN A 292 7.16 -10.15 1.07
N ILE A 293 6.68 -10.35 -0.16
CA ILE A 293 5.23 -10.39 -0.43
C ILE A 293 4.53 -11.60 0.21
N ARG A 294 5.25 -12.72 0.38
CA ARG A 294 4.70 -13.98 0.90
C ARG A 294 4.10 -13.86 2.29
N GLU A 295 4.65 -12.98 3.13
CA GLU A 295 4.11 -12.71 4.46
C GLU A 295 2.68 -12.13 4.42
N LYS A 296 2.30 -11.46 3.32
CA LYS A 296 0.96 -10.84 3.19
C LYS A 296 -0.16 -11.85 3.01
N TYR A 297 0.15 -13.05 2.51
CA TYR A 297 -0.82 -14.11 2.24
C TYR A 297 -0.44 -15.43 2.92
N SER A 298 0.49 -15.42 3.88
CA SER A 298 0.91 -16.60 4.64
C SER A 298 -0.25 -17.24 5.41
N ARG A 299 -1.15 -16.42 5.98
CA ARG A 299 -2.37 -16.90 6.63
C ARG A 299 -3.28 -17.65 5.66
N LEU A 300 -3.51 -17.09 4.46
CA LEU A 300 -4.30 -17.74 3.43
C LEU A 300 -3.63 -19.04 2.96
N SER A 301 -2.30 -19.04 2.80
CA SER A 301 -1.53 -20.26 2.52
C SER A 301 -1.78 -21.34 3.55
N ASN A 302 -1.73 -21.01 4.86
CA ASN A 302 -2.01 -21.96 5.93
C ASN A 302 -3.44 -22.50 5.86
N ILE A 303 -4.43 -21.66 5.52
CA ILE A 303 -5.82 -22.09 5.33
C ILE A 303 -5.93 -23.09 4.16
N VAL A 304 -5.32 -22.78 3.01
CA VAL A 304 -5.31 -23.66 1.83
C VAL A 304 -4.62 -24.99 2.14
N THR A 305 -3.46 -24.96 2.80
CA THR A 305 -2.75 -26.17 3.24
C THR A 305 -3.59 -27.04 4.17
N LEU A 306 -4.31 -26.44 5.13
CA LEU A 306 -5.21 -27.19 6.02
C LEU A 306 -6.42 -27.77 5.30
N LEU A 307 -6.99 -27.06 4.32
CA LEU A 307 -8.08 -27.60 3.51
C LEU A 307 -7.63 -28.79 2.68
N ASN A 308 -6.35 -28.84 2.30
CA ASN A 308 -5.77 -29.87 1.44
C ASN A 308 -5.34 -31.13 2.19
N CYS A 309 -5.50 -31.19 3.52
CA CYS A 309 -5.12 -32.37 4.31
C CYS A 309 -5.99 -33.60 3.96
N GLU A 310 -5.39 -34.79 3.99
CA GLU A 310 -6.08 -36.06 3.73
C GLU A 310 -6.88 -36.53 4.95
N SER A 311 -6.40 -36.20 6.15
CA SER A 311 -7.04 -36.60 7.40
C SER A 311 -6.93 -35.52 8.49
N LEU A 312 -7.78 -35.62 9.51
CA LEU A 312 -7.67 -34.75 10.69
C LEU A 312 -6.35 -34.94 11.42
N ASP A 313 -5.77 -36.14 11.43
CA ASP A 313 -4.47 -36.40 12.06
C ASP A 313 -3.32 -35.69 11.35
N GLU A 314 -3.33 -35.71 10.03
CA GLU A 314 -2.39 -34.92 9.22
C GLU A 314 -2.56 -33.42 9.47
N ALA A 315 -3.80 -32.94 9.55
CA ALA A 315 -4.07 -31.53 9.86
C ALA A 315 -3.43 -31.08 11.19
N ILE A 316 -3.51 -31.92 12.24
CA ILE A 316 -2.86 -31.65 13.53
C ILE A 316 -1.34 -31.57 13.36
N GLN A 317 -0.73 -32.50 12.65
CA GLN A 317 0.72 -32.50 12.41
C GLN A 317 1.18 -31.25 11.65
N LEU A 318 0.44 -30.85 10.61
CA LEU A 318 0.70 -29.61 9.86
C LEU A 318 0.61 -28.38 10.76
N LEU A 319 -0.39 -28.31 11.64
CA LEU A 319 -0.54 -27.20 12.60
C LEU A 319 0.61 -27.13 13.60
N GLU A 320 1.05 -28.27 14.12
CA GLU A 320 2.21 -28.32 15.01
C GLU A 320 3.47 -27.83 14.28
N GLN A 321 3.66 -28.19 13.01
CA GLN A 321 4.79 -27.69 12.22
C GLN A 321 4.69 -26.17 11.96
N ILE A 322 3.50 -25.68 11.59
CA ILE A 322 3.26 -24.25 11.32
C ILE A 322 3.47 -23.41 12.59
N ASN A 323 3.00 -23.87 13.74
CA ASN A 323 3.09 -23.13 15.01
C ASN A 323 4.47 -23.23 15.66
N ASN A 324 5.19 -24.34 15.48
CA ASN A 324 6.56 -24.48 15.98
C ASN A 324 7.61 -23.81 15.10
N SER A 325 7.24 -23.38 13.89
CA SER A 325 8.12 -22.59 13.03
C SER A 325 8.33 -21.20 13.64
N LEU A 326 9.55 -20.91 14.09
CA LEU A 326 10.00 -19.62 14.63
C LEU A 326 9.81 -18.44 13.65
N LEU A 327 9.51 -18.73 12.39
CA LEU A 327 9.33 -17.77 11.29
C LEU A 327 7.85 -17.53 10.93
N SER A 328 6.92 -18.24 11.57
CA SER A 328 5.50 -18.12 11.24
C SER A 328 4.88 -16.86 11.87
N THR A 329 4.63 -15.85 11.05
CA THR A 329 3.89 -14.63 11.46
C THR A 329 2.36 -14.80 11.40
N ALA A 330 1.87 -15.96 10.96
CA ALA A 330 0.47 -16.24 10.68
C ALA A 330 -0.08 -17.43 11.48
N ILE A 331 0.03 -17.35 12.80
CA ILE A 331 -0.54 -18.32 13.73
C ILE A 331 -2.07 -18.32 13.57
N LEU A 332 -2.64 -19.49 13.30
CA LEU A 332 -4.07 -19.68 13.25
C LEU A 332 -4.59 -19.95 14.67
N SER A 333 -5.62 -19.21 15.08
CA SER A 333 -6.27 -19.48 16.37
C SER A 333 -7.02 -20.81 16.32
N GLN A 334 -7.33 -21.41 17.48
CA GLN A 334 -8.15 -22.63 17.52
C GLN A 334 -9.52 -22.44 16.84
N ASN A 335 -10.06 -21.22 16.87
CA ASN A 335 -11.32 -20.92 16.18
C ASN A 335 -11.15 -20.89 14.66
N ASP A 336 -10.04 -20.33 14.17
CA ASP A 336 -9.71 -20.37 12.74
C ASP A 336 -9.55 -21.81 12.27
N ILE A 337 -8.82 -22.64 13.02
CA ILE A 337 -8.60 -24.06 12.70
C ILE A 337 -9.93 -24.80 12.59
N ARG A 338 -10.80 -24.68 13.61
CA ARG A 338 -12.13 -25.31 13.60
C ARG A 338 -12.94 -24.85 12.40
N ARG A 339 -12.92 -23.55 12.11
CA ARG A 339 -13.66 -22.96 11.00
C ARG A 339 -13.15 -23.49 9.66
N THR A 340 -11.85 -23.53 9.45
CA THR A 340 -11.22 -24.02 8.20
C THR A 340 -11.53 -25.50 7.99
N LEU A 341 -11.30 -26.35 8.99
CA LEU A 341 -11.59 -27.78 8.87
C LEU A 341 -13.08 -28.07 8.68
N SER A 342 -13.97 -27.22 9.22
CA SER A 342 -15.41 -27.37 9.02
C SER A 342 -15.90 -27.06 7.60
N LEU A 343 -15.04 -26.48 6.74
CA LEU A 343 -15.37 -26.29 5.34
C LEU A 343 -15.27 -27.62 4.54
N ARG A 344 -14.57 -28.63 5.06
CA ARG A 344 -14.49 -29.97 4.44
C ARG A 344 -15.68 -30.83 4.85
N GLU A 345 -16.51 -31.23 3.89
CA GLU A 345 -17.74 -31.99 4.16
C GLU A 345 -17.49 -33.39 4.76
N GLU A 346 -16.33 -33.96 4.45
CA GLU A 346 -15.88 -35.27 4.93
C GLU A 346 -15.56 -35.28 6.45
N PHE A 347 -15.34 -34.11 7.06
CA PHE A 347 -14.95 -33.99 8.45
C PHE A 347 -16.14 -33.62 9.35
N SER A 348 -16.51 -34.51 10.27
CA SER A 348 -17.58 -34.23 11.22
C SER A 348 -17.15 -33.21 12.28
N ARG A 349 -18.09 -32.36 12.70
CA ARG A 349 -17.86 -31.33 13.72
C ARG A 349 -17.36 -31.91 15.05
N ASP A 350 -17.83 -33.09 15.43
CA ASP A 350 -17.44 -33.74 16.68
C ASP A 350 -15.98 -34.23 16.64
N GLN A 351 -15.55 -34.81 15.51
CA GLN A 351 -14.16 -35.22 15.31
C GLN A 351 -13.22 -34.01 15.32
N ILE A 352 -13.58 -32.92 14.64
CA ILE A 352 -12.82 -31.67 14.65
C ILE A 352 -12.69 -31.13 16.07
N ASN A 353 -13.80 -31.03 16.81
CA ASN A 353 -13.79 -30.50 18.18
C ASN A 353 -12.94 -31.35 19.13
N SER A 354 -12.97 -32.67 18.98
CA SER A 354 -12.16 -33.58 19.79
C SER A 354 -10.67 -33.40 19.52
N LYS A 355 -10.25 -33.40 18.25
CA LYS A 355 -8.84 -33.25 17.86
C LYS A 355 -8.30 -31.85 18.19
N VAL A 356 -9.05 -30.79 17.93
CA VAL A 356 -8.59 -29.42 18.19
C VAL A 356 -8.52 -29.10 19.69
N LYS A 357 -9.33 -29.73 20.55
CA LYS A 357 -9.16 -29.59 22.02
C LYS A 357 -7.89 -30.27 22.54
N ALA A 358 -7.41 -31.30 21.86
CA ALA A 358 -6.18 -32.00 22.23
C ALA A 358 -4.91 -31.20 21.86
N LEU A 359 -5.01 -30.27 20.91
CA LEU A 359 -3.95 -29.33 20.57
C LEU A 359 -3.67 -28.36 21.74
N LYS A 360 -2.46 -28.44 22.30
CA LYS A 360 -1.94 -27.46 23.26
C LYS A 360 -1.31 -26.28 22.50
N ILE A 361 -2.11 -25.57 21.71
CA ILE A 361 -1.72 -24.31 21.05
C ILE A 361 -2.18 -23.14 21.89
#